data_AF-A0A1X7ARI0-F1
#
_entry.id   AF-A0A1X7ARI0-F1
#
_cell.length_a   1.000
_cell.length_b   1.000
_cell.length_c   1.000
_cell.angle_alpha   90.00
_cell.angle_beta   90.00
_cell.angle_gamma   90.00
#
_symmetry.space_group_name_H-M   'P 1'
#
loop_
_entity.id
_entity.type
_entity.pdbx_description
1 polymer ?
#
loop_
_entity_poly.entity_id
_entity_poly.type
_entity_poly.pdbx_seq_one_letter_code
_entity_poly.pdbx_strand_id
1 'polypeptide(L)'
;MKVIRVMCSIQEGAIGKTNIKRLEATIPKIYHKHFGAGYKLVFMWLTIPYGQAWLAGKRSTASSIQLPVEDGLPSDRRHPFMAEVCAHWQEITGCNKDEIILASTDFSHYEEFQQVMLQRFPANKQKVVMLKMLMGFGKGWLKKGYLNNSITL
;
A
#
# COMPACT_ATOMS: atom_id res chain seq x y z
N MET A 1 -8.67 7.25 17.73
CA MET A 1 -7.91 7.39 16.46
C MET A 1 -7.89 6.03 15.77
N LYS A 2 -8.48 5.92 14.57
CA LYS A 2 -8.58 4.66 13.80
C LYS A 2 -7.29 4.42 13.01
N VAL A 3 -6.75 3.21 13.04
CA VAL A 3 -5.52 2.87 12.29
C VAL A 3 -5.89 2.32 10.92
N ILE A 4 -5.36 2.92 9.86
CA ILE A 4 -5.54 2.48 8.47
C ILE A 4 -4.25 1.84 7.98
N ARG A 5 -4.32 0.57 7.58
CA ARG A 5 -3.18 -0.14 7.00
C ARG A 5 -3.17 0.11 5.50
N VAL A 6 -2.13 0.78 5.01
CA VAL A 6 -1.93 1.05 3.59
C VAL A 6 -1.00 -0.01 3.04
N MET A 7 -1.42 -0.76 2.03
CA MET A 7 -0.56 -1.71 1.34
C MET A 7 -0.05 -1.10 0.05
N CYS A 8 1.26 -1.02 -0.09
CA CYS A 8 1.92 -0.53 -1.30
C CYS A 8 2.76 -1.66 -1.89
N SER A 9 2.47 -2.11 -3.11
CA SER A 9 3.33 -3.05 -3.83
C SER A 9 4.14 -2.29 -4.87
N ILE A 10 5.46 -2.45 -4.83
CA ILE A 10 6.39 -1.77 -5.73
C ILE A 10 7.42 -2.75 -6.26
N GLN A 11 7.90 -2.55 -7.48
CA GLN A 11 9.07 -3.29 -7.95
C GLN A 11 10.32 -2.90 -7.16
N GLU A 12 11.22 -3.87 -7.00
CA GLU A 12 12.53 -3.65 -6.41
C GLU A 12 13.28 -2.56 -7.16
N GLY A 13 13.78 -1.57 -6.42
CA GLY A 13 14.50 -0.43 -6.98
C GLY A 13 13.66 0.62 -7.70
N ALA A 14 12.35 0.39 -7.93
CA ALA A 14 11.52 1.32 -8.68
C ALA A 14 11.29 2.67 -7.95
N ILE A 15 11.24 2.65 -6.61
CA ILE A 15 11.12 3.85 -5.80
C ILE A 15 12.24 3.89 -4.76
N GLY A 16 13.04 4.96 -4.79
CA GLY A 16 14.10 5.20 -3.82
C GLY A 16 13.57 5.45 -2.41
N LYS A 17 14.38 5.12 -1.39
CA LYS A 17 14.03 5.28 0.03
C LYS A 17 13.57 6.70 0.40
N THR A 18 14.20 7.73 -0.18
CA THR A 18 13.81 9.13 0.06
C THR A 18 12.39 9.40 -0.42
N ASN A 19 12.03 8.90 -1.60
CA ASN A 19 10.68 9.07 -2.15
C ASN A 19 9.65 8.27 -1.35
N ILE A 20 9.97 7.04 -0.92
CA ILE A 20 9.11 6.27 0.01
C ILE A 20 8.80 7.07 1.27
N LYS A 21 9.80 7.65 1.93
CA LYS A 21 9.58 8.46 3.13
C LYS A 21 8.77 9.73 2.85
N ARG A 22 8.97 10.37 1.69
CA ARG A 22 8.16 11.52 1.27
C ARG A 22 6.70 11.12 1.04
N LEU A 23 6.44 9.96 0.45
CA LEU A 23 5.08 9.42 0.29
C LEU A 23 4.43 9.14 1.64
N GLU A 24 5.13 8.46 2.55
CA GLU A 24 4.65 8.19 3.92
C GLU A 24 4.37 9.46 4.73
N ALA A 25 5.05 10.57 4.42
CA ALA A 25 4.81 11.87 5.06
C ALA A 25 3.70 12.69 4.38
N THR A 26 3.46 12.48 3.08
CA THR A 26 2.53 13.30 2.27
C THR A 26 1.13 12.71 2.26
N ILE A 27 0.99 11.40 2.03
CA ILE A 27 -0.31 10.74 1.91
C ILE A 27 -1.16 10.88 3.18
N PRO A 28 -0.63 10.78 4.42
CA PRO A 28 -1.44 11.05 5.61
C PRO A 28 -2.02 12.46 5.65
N LYS A 29 -1.28 13.47 5.19
CA LYS A 29 -1.77 14.85 5.14
C LYS A 29 -2.94 14.99 4.18
N ILE A 30 -2.84 14.36 3.00
CA ILE A 30 -3.93 14.31 2.02
C ILE A 30 -5.13 13.58 2.64
N TYR A 31 -4.91 12.43 3.28
CA TYR A 31 -5.97 11.68 3.95
C TYR A 31 -6.69 12.53 5.00
N HIS A 32 -5.93 13.24 5.84
CA HIS A 32 -6.49 14.12 6.87
C HIS A 32 -7.21 15.34 6.30
N LYS A 33 -6.75 15.88 5.18
CA LYS A 33 -7.44 16.96 4.46
C LYS A 33 -8.83 16.53 4.00
N HIS A 34 -8.98 15.31 3.50
CA HIS A 34 -10.26 14.81 2.96
C HIS A 34 -11.19 14.22 4.03
N PHE A 35 -10.63 13.63 5.09
CA PHE A 35 -11.40 12.82 6.07
C PHE A 35 -11.20 13.24 7.53
N GLY A 36 -10.37 14.23 7.82
CA GLY A 36 -10.07 14.71 9.17
C GLY A 36 -8.96 13.94 9.89
N ALA A 37 -8.54 14.45 11.05
CA ALA A 37 -7.36 13.96 11.80
C ALA A 37 -7.63 12.69 12.64
N GLY A 38 -8.83 12.09 12.56
CA GLY A 38 -9.22 10.91 13.35
C GLY A 38 -8.49 9.61 12.98
N TYR A 39 -7.61 9.64 11.98
CA TYR A 39 -6.99 8.48 11.36
C TYR A 39 -5.48 8.47 11.50
N LYS A 40 -4.87 7.28 11.66
CA LYS A 40 -3.43 7.07 11.61
C LYS A 40 -3.11 6.06 10.52
N LEU A 41 -2.33 6.46 9.52
CA LEU A 41 -1.93 5.57 8.44
C LEU A 41 -0.65 4.81 8.83
N VAL A 42 -0.61 3.53 8.51
CA VAL A 42 0.57 2.66 8.65
C VAL A 42 0.82 2.02 7.29
N PHE A 43 1.96 2.35 6.68
CA PHE A 43 2.33 1.86 5.36
C PHE A 43 3.06 0.52 5.47
N MET A 44 2.67 -0.44 4.64
CA MET A 44 3.30 -1.74 4.50
C MET A 44 3.75 -1.88 3.04
N TRP A 45 5.06 -1.87 2.82
CA TRP A 45 5.64 -1.93 1.49
C TRP A 45 5.98 -3.37 1.12
N LEU A 46 5.33 -3.88 0.09
CA LEU A 46 5.61 -5.17 -0.52
C LEU A 46 6.51 -4.96 -1.73
N THR A 47 7.73 -5.50 -1.68
CA THR A 47 8.66 -5.44 -2.79
C THR A 47 8.48 -6.64 -3.69
N ILE A 48 8.21 -6.37 -4.97
CA ILE A 48 8.17 -7.35 -6.04
C ILE A 48 9.60 -7.48 -6.60
N PRO A 49 10.23 -8.66 -6.56
CA PRO A 49 11.55 -8.85 -7.15
C PRO A 49 11.57 -8.46 -8.63
N TYR A 50 12.72 -7.97 -9.09
CA TYR A 50 12.89 -7.57 -10.48
C TYR A 50 12.49 -8.70 -11.45
N GLY A 51 11.75 -8.35 -12.50
CA GLY A 51 11.27 -9.29 -13.52
C GLY A 51 9.96 -10.03 -13.18
N GLN A 52 9.40 -9.83 -11.98
CA GLN A 52 8.18 -10.52 -11.54
C GLN A 52 6.89 -9.68 -11.64
N ALA A 53 6.93 -8.45 -12.17
CA ALA A 53 5.73 -7.67 -12.45
C ALA A 53 5.61 -7.31 -13.93
N TRP A 54 4.39 -7.48 -14.45
CA TRP A 54 4.04 -7.28 -15.85
C TRP A 54 2.74 -6.48 -15.94
N LEU A 55 2.64 -5.59 -16.92
CA LEU A 55 1.45 -4.81 -17.26
C LEU A 55 1.34 -4.79 -18.78
N ALA A 56 0.14 -5.07 -19.31
CA ALA A 56 -0.13 -5.10 -20.75
C ALA A 56 0.87 -5.97 -21.55
N GLY A 57 1.25 -7.13 -21.02
CA GLY A 57 2.19 -8.06 -21.67
C GLY A 57 3.64 -7.57 -21.72
N LYS A 58 4.01 -6.53 -20.95
CA LYS A 58 5.37 -6.03 -20.83
C LYS A 58 5.80 -5.96 -19.36
N ARG A 59 7.11 -6.01 -19.12
CA ARG A 59 7.67 -5.75 -17.78
C ARG A 59 7.20 -4.37 -17.30
N SER A 60 6.82 -4.28 -16.03
CA SER A 60 6.16 -3.09 -15.49
C SER A 60 6.79 -2.62 -14.20
N THR A 61 7.04 -1.32 -14.11
CA THR A 61 7.43 -0.60 -12.89
C THR A 61 6.22 -0.06 -12.11
N ALA A 62 5.00 -0.42 -12.54
CA ALA A 62 3.78 0.08 -11.93
C ALA A 62 3.69 -0.28 -10.43
N SER A 63 3.29 0.72 -9.64
CA SER A 63 3.01 0.57 -8.23
C SER A 63 1.53 0.31 -8.02
N SER A 64 1.18 -0.55 -7.06
CA SER A 64 -0.20 -0.66 -6.59
C SER A 64 -0.35 -0.21 -5.14
N ILE A 65 -1.43 0.50 -4.86
CA ILE A 65 -1.69 1.14 -3.57
C ILE A 65 -3.11 0.79 -3.16
N GLN A 66 -3.26 0.13 -2.01
CA GLN A 66 -4.55 -0.06 -1.36
C GLN A 66 -4.64 0.91 -0.19
N LEU A 67 -5.54 1.88 -0.33
CA LEU A 67 -5.73 2.97 0.62
C LEU A 67 -7.22 3.04 1.02
N PRO A 68 -7.64 2.21 2.00
CA PRO A 68 -9.04 2.06 2.38
C PRO A 68 -9.66 3.36 2.90
N VAL A 69 -10.96 3.51 2.70
CA VAL A 69 -11.78 4.65 3.13
C VAL A 69 -13.04 4.18 3.85
N GLU A 70 -13.82 5.12 4.38
CA GLU A 70 -15.09 4.82 5.04
C GLU A 70 -16.09 4.11 4.12
N ASP A 71 -16.84 3.19 4.71
CA ASP A 71 -17.84 2.39 4.00
C ASP A 71 -18.92 3.29 3.39
N GLY A 72 -19.29 3.01 2.14
CA GLY A 72 -20.27 3.80 1.42
C GLY A 72 -19.84 5.23 1.10
N LEU A 73 -18.54 5.58 1.20
CA LEU A 73 -18.06 6.91 0.83
C LEU A 73 -18.45 7.23 -0.62
N PRO A 74 -19.20 8.31 -0.87
CA PRO A 74 -19.72 8.61 -2.20
C PRO A 74 -18.58 8.98 -3.16
N SER A 75 -18.80 8.72 -4.45
CA SER A 75 -17.79 8.88 -5.50
C SER A 75 -17.28 10.31 -5.64
N ASP A 76 -18.12 11.31 -5.40
CA ASP A 76 -17.79 12.74 -5.42
C ASP A 76 -16.78 13.15 -4.33
N ARG A 77 -16.68 12.38 -3.24
CA ARG A 77 -15.64 12.52 -2.21
C ARG A 77 -14.47 11.58 -2.42
N ARG A 78 -14.73 10.36 -2.91
CA ARG A 78 -13.71 9.33 -3.13
C ARG A 78 -12.76 9.71 -4.27
N HIS A 79 -13.28 10.16 -5.41
CA HIS A 79 -12.46 10.43 -6.59
C HIS A 79 -11.49 11.60 -6.42
N PRO A 80 -11.88 12.76 -5.85
CA PRO A 80 -10.93 13.85 -5.63
C PRO A 80 -9.77 13.45 -4.72
N PHE A 81 -10.06 12.67 -3.67
CA PHE A 81 -9.04 12.10 -2.80
C PHE A 81 -8.06 11.21 -3.57
N MET A 82 -8.58 10.24 -4.33
CA MET A 82 -7.75 9.34 -5.14
C MET A 82 -6.90 10.10 -6.16
N ALA A 83 -7.49 11.10 -6.82
CA ALA A 83 -6.79 11.93 -7.80
C ALA A 83 -5.64 12.74 -7.18
N GLU A 84 -5.86 13.34 -6.00
CA GLU A 84 -4.82 14.09 -5.27
C GLU A 84 -3.68 13.17 -4.83
N VAL A 85 -3.98 11.95 -4.35
CA VAL A 85 -2.94 10.97 -4.00
C VAL A 85 -2.13 10.58 -5.25
N CYS A 86 -2.77 10.26 -6.37
CA CYS A 86 -2.09 9.92 -7.61
C CYS A 86 -1.22 11.07 -8.15
N ALA A 87 -1.69 12.32 -8.04
CA ALA A 87 -0.94 13.50 -8.48
C ALA A 87 0.36 13.66 -7.66
N HIS A 88 0.27 13.63 -6.33
CA HIS A 88 1.45 13.73 -5.47
C HIS A 88 2.38 12.51 -5.59
N TRP A 89 1.83 11.33 -5.85
CA TRP A 89 2.65 10.15 -6.10
C TRP A 89 3.50 10.32 -7.36
N GLN A 90 2.90 10.78 -8.46
CA GLN A 90 3.61 11.09 -9.71
C GLN A 90 4.65 12.20 -9.48
N GLU A 91 4.29 13.28 -8.80
CA GLU A 91 5.21 14.38 -8.47
C GLU A 91 6.44 13.90 -7.69
N ILE A 92 6.24 13.04 -6.68
CA ILE A 92 7.33 12.58 -5.80
C ILE A 92 8.21 11.53 -6.50
N THR A 93 7.62 10.67 -7.31
CA THR A 93 8.31 9.49 -7.89
C THR A 93 8.79 9.70 -9.31
N GLY A 94 8.20 10.65 -10.04
CA GLY A 94 8.40 10.85 -11.47
C GLY A 94 7.73 9.79 -12.36
N CYS A 95 6.95 8.86 -11.78
CA CYS A 95 6.26 7.85 -12.59
C CYS A 95 5.13 8.46 -13.42
N ASN A 96 4.73 7.77 -14.48
CA ASN A 96 3.59 8.19 -15.28
C ASN A 96 2.26 7.71 -14.66
N LYS A 97 1.15 8.28 -15.13
CA LYS A 97 -0.21 7.94 -14.67
C LYS A 97 -0.59 6.47 -14.90
N ASP A 98 -0.02 5.82 -15.91
CA ASP A 98 -0.30 4.43 -16.26
C ASP A 98 0.55 3.44 -15.42
N GLU A 99 1.44 3.97 -14.57
CA GLU A 99 2.28 3.23 -13.63
C GLU A 99 1.75 3.28 -12.18
N ILE A 100 0.50 3.73 -11.97
CA ILE A 100 -0.13 3.75 -10.64
C ILE A 100 -1.49 3.06 -10.72
N ILE A 101 -1.65 2.04 -9.86
CA ILE A 101 -2.94 1.40 -9.61
C ILE A 101 -3.34 1.73 -8.17
N LEU A 102 -4.24 2.69 -7.99
CA LEU A 102 -4.74 3.07 -6.67
C LEU A 102 -6.16 2.55 -6.48
N ALA A 103 -6.37 1.80 -5.39
CA ALA A 103 -7.66 1.31 -4.96
C ALA A 103 -8.01 1.89 -3.58
N SER A 104 -9.14 2.60 -3.51
CA SER A 104 -9.74 3.06 -2.25
C SER A 104 -11.03 2.31 -1.98
N THR A 105 -10.88 1.11 -1.43
CA THR A 105 -11.99 0.24 -1.03
C THR A 105 -12.58 0.68 0.31
N ASP A 106 -13.80 0.23 0.57
CA ASP A 106 -14.44 0.38 1.87
C ASP A 106 -13.63 -0.39 2.94
N PHE A 107 -13.71 0.05 4.19
CA PHE A 107 -12.98 -0.56 5.30
C PHE A 107 -13.39 -2.01 5.50
N SER A 108 -14.69 -2.31 5.49
CA SER A 108 -15.21 -3.67 5.63
C SER A 108 -14.68 -4.60 4.54
N HIS A 109 -14.72 -4.15 3.29
CA HIS A 109 -14.24 -4.96 2.17
C HIS A 109 -12.71 -5.19 2.23
N TYR A 110 -11.96 -4.18 2.68
CA TYR A 110 -10.53 -4.34 2.89
C TYR A 110 -10.20 -5.36 4.00
N GLU A 111 -10.94 -5.33 5.11
CA GLU A 111 -10.79 -6.29 6.20
C GLU A 111 -11.15 -7.71 5.74
N GLU A 112 -12.24 -7.87 4.99
CA GLU A 112 -12.64 -9.14 4.38
C GLU A 112 -11.55 -9.67 3.44
N PHE A 113 -11.02 -8.82 2.55
CA PHE A 113 -9.93 -9.18 1.65
C PHE A 113 -8.70 -9.70 2.42
N GLN A 114 -8.33 -9.06 3.53
CA GLN A 114 -7.22 -9.54 4.38
C GLN A 114 -7.51 -10.91 4.98
N GLN A 115 -8.75 -11.17 5.42
CA GLN A 115 -9.14 -12.49 5.96
C GLN A 115 -9.09 -13.57 4.88
N VAL A 116 -9.64 -13.29 3.69
CA VAL A 116 -9.60 -14.22 2.55
C VAL A 116 -8.16 -14.55 2.15
N MET A 117 -7.26 -13.57 2.18
CA MET A 117 -5.83 -13.79 1.91
C MET A 117 -5.19 -14.74 2.94
N LEU A 118 -5.54 -14.64 4.23
CA LEU A 118 -5.05 -15.54 5.27
C LEU A 118 -5.65 -16.96 5.16
N GLN A 119 -6.91 -17.06 4.74
CA GLN A 119 -7.60 -18.34 4.55
C GLN A 119 -7.00 -19.20 3.45
N ARG A 120 -6.15 -18.64 2.57
CA ARG A 120 -5.34 -19.40 1.61
C ARG A 120 -4.37 -20.37 2.29
N PHE A 121 -4.07 -20.15 3.57
CA PHE A 121 -3.22 -21.04 4.35
C PHE A 121 -4.06 -21.95 5.26
N PRO A 122 -3.65 -23.21 5.46
CA PRO A 122 -4.27 -24.10 6.45
C PRO A 122 -4.35 -23.45 7.82
N ALA A 123 -5.46 -23.64 8.55
CA ALA A 123 -5.73 -22.96 9.83
C ALA A 123 -4.59 -23.09 10.85
N ASN A 124 -3.96 -24.27 10.92
CA ASN A 124 -2.81 -24.54 11.80
C ASN A 124 -1.52 -23.79 11.42
N LYS A 125 -1.42 -23.31 10.17
CA LYS A 125 -0.25 -22.59 9.62
C LYS A 125 -0.46 -21.08 9.58
N GLN A 126 -1.70 -20.59 9.64
CA GLN A 126 -2.02 -19.15 9.54
C GLN A 126 -1.24 -18.30 10.54
N LYS A 127 -1.19 -18.70 11.83
CA LYS A 127 -0.43 -17.97 12.86
C LYS A 127 1.06 -17.90 12.56
N VAL A 128 1.64 -19.00 12.04
CA VAL A 128 3.06 -19.06 11.66
C VAL A 128 3.34 -18.14 10.47
N VAL A 129 2.46 -18.14 9.48
CA VAL A 129 2.57 -17.26 8.29
C VAL A 129 2.47 -15.79 8.69
N MET A 130 1.50 -15.45 9.55
CA MET A 130 1.36 -14.09 10.08
C MET A 130 2.61 -13.66 10.86
N LEU A 131 3.15 -14.52 11.72
CA LEU A 131 4.38 -14.23 12.44
C LEU A 131 5.56 -14.02 11.48
N LYS A 132 5.71 -14.86 10.45
CA LYS A 132 6.74 -14.68 9.41
C LYS A 132 6.60 -13.35 8.68
N MET A 133 5.39 -12.95 8.29
CA MET A 133 5.13 -11.66 7.66
C MET A 133 5.54 -10.49 8.56
N LEU A 134 5.11 -10.50 9.83
CA LEU A 134 5.44 -9.46 10.79
C LEU A 134 6.95 -9.38 11.04
N MET A 135 7.63 -10.52 11.18
CA MET A 135 9.09 -10.57 11.29
C MET A 135 9.78 -10.02 10.03
N GLY A 136 9.25 -10.32 8.84
CA GLY A 136 9.73 -9.77 7.57
C GLY A 136 9.66 -8.24 7.56
N PHE A 137 8.49 -7.68 7.88
CA PHE A 137 8.30 -6.23 7.99
C PHE A 137 9.21 -5.59 9.04
N GLY A 138 9.38 -6.21 10.21
CA GLY A 138 10.29 -5.73 11.26
C GLY A 138 11.75 -5.72 10.80
N LYS A 139 12.21 -6.79 10.13
CA LYS A 139 13.55 -6.83 9.51
C LYS A 139 13.71 -5.75 8.44
N GLY A 140 12.71 -5.54 7.60
CA GLY A 140 12.69 -4.48 6.60
C GLY A 140 12.81 -3.10 7.22
N TRP A 141 12.09 -2.85 8.31
CA TRP A 141 12.18 -1.60 9.05
C TRP A 141 13.56 -1.36 9.65
N LEU A 142 14.18 -2.37 10.28
CA LEU A 142 15.54 -2.24 10.81
C LEU A 142 16.58 -1.93 9.71
N LYS A 143 16.45 -2.55 8.53
CA LYS A 143 17.41 -2.37 7.43
C LYS A 143 17.18 -1.09 6.63
N LYS A 144 15.93 -0.77 6.31
CA LYS A 144 15.56 0.28 5.35
C LYS A 144 14.96 1.52 6.01
N GLY A 145 14.47 1.40 7.25
CA GLY A 145 13.83 2.49 8.00
C GLY A 145 12.35 2.70 7.65
N TYR A 146 11.70 1.72 7.03
CA TYR A 146 10.27 1.66 6.73
C TYR A 146 9.81 0.20 6.69
N LEU A 147 8.53 -0.08 6.97
CA LEU A 147 8.01 -1.46 7.01
C LEU A 147 8.01 -2.05 5.60
N ASN A 148 8.90 -3.01 5.37
CA ASN A 148 9.10 -3.62 4.06
C ASN A 148 9.21 -5.14 4.14
N ASN A 149 8.60 -5.83 3.20
CA ASN A 149 8.79 -7.26 3.01
C ASN A 149 8.78 -7.61 1.51
N SER A 150 9.38 -8.73 1.12
CA SER A 150 9.21 -9.26 -0.25
C SER A 150 7.83 -9.88 -0.40
N ILE A 151 7.28 -9.89 -1.61
CA ILE A 151 6.06 -10.68 -1.91
C ILE A 151 6.33 -12.20 -1.86
N THR A 152 7.59 -12.60 -2.04
CA THR A 152 8.03 -13.99 -1.89
C THR A 152 8.39 -14.20 -0.43
N LEU A 153 7.48 -14.83 0.32
CA LEU A 153 7.64 -15.14 1.75
C LEU A 153 8.71 -16.20 2.03
#